data_AF-A0A3D1H0H9-F1
#
_entry.id   AF-A0A3D1H0H9-F1
#
_cell.length_a   1.000
_cell.length_b   1.000
_cell.length_c   1.000
_cell.angle_alpha   90.00
_cell.angle_beta   90.00
_cell.angle_gamma   90.00
#
_symmetry.space_group_name_H-M   'P 1'
#
loop_
_entity.id
_entity.type
_entity.pdbx_description
1 polymer ?
#
loop_
_entity_poly.entity_id
_entity_poly.type
_entity_poly.pdbx_seq_one_letter_code
_entity_poly.pdbx_strand_id
1 'polypeptide(L)'
;MIRQQFPYLEESKLLLQNVYELGKALTPVEQVPIMIDLSDEESSALKLELQEPCSPYRKQYMLGLAETANELRTSNIALAKVGSPGAYHAVMSELSQIIANLG
;
A
#
# COMPACT_ATOMS: atom_id res chain seq x y z
N MET A 1 12.51 33.85 -1.35
CA MET A 1 11.93 33.06 -2.45
C MET A 1 10.43 32.95 -2.24
N ILE A 2 9.69 33.26 -3.29
CA ILE A 2 8.27 33.63 -3.28
C ILE A 2 7.43 32.35 -3.12
N ARG A 3 6.65 32.26 -2.02
CA ARG A 3 5.51 31.32 -1.94
C ARG A 3 4.43 31.85 -2.89
N GLN A 4 4.49 31.44 -4.16
CA GLN A 4 3.43 31.78 -5.12
C GLN A 4 2.19 30.95 -4.79
N GLN A 5 1.14 31.69 -4.46
CA GLN A 5 -0.28 31.36 -4.44
C GLN A 5 -0.69 30.16 -5.31
N PHE A 6 -0.83 29.00 -4.70
CA PHE A 6 -1.84 28.00 -5.07
C PHE A 6 -2.65 27.75 -3.78
N PRO A 7 -3.97 27.52 -3.83
CA PRO A 7 -4.76 27.31 -2.63
C PRO A 7 -4.47 25.89 -2.14
N TYR A 8 -3.38 25.73 -1.40
CA TYR A 8 -3.04 24.46 -0.76
C TYR A 8 -4.17 24.12 0.20
N LEU A 9 -4.71 22.92 0.02
CA LEU A 9 -5.78 22.45 0.86
C LEU A 9 -5.26 22.45 2.31
N GLU A 10 -6.01 23.04 3.24
CA GLU A 10 -5.54 23.15 4.62
C GLU A 10 -5.26 21.74 5.18
N GLU A 11 -4.07 21.55 5.78
CA GLU A 11 -3.64 20.26 6.30
C GLU A 11 -4.59 19.76 7.41
N SER A 12 -5.57 18.96 7.01
CA SER A 12 -6.46 18.25 7.91
C SER A 12 -5.87 16.88 8.24
N LYS A 13 -5.62 16.61 9.52
CA LYS A 13 -5.15 15.29 10.00
C LYS A 13 -6.07 14.16 9.55
N LEU A 14 -7.39 14.39 9.59
CA LEU A 14 -8.37 13.39 9.15
C LEU A 14 -8.22 13.12 7.66
N LEU A 15 -8.09 14.18 6.85
CA LEU A 15 -7.96 14.02 5.41
C LEU A 15 -6.63 13.35 5.01
N LEU A 16 -5.54 13.71 5.68
CA LEU A 16 -4.24 13.05 5.52
C LEU A 16 -4.34 11.55 5.81
N GLN A 17 -5.05 11.18 6.89
CA GLN A 17 -5.30 9.77 7.20
C GLN A 17 -6.14 9.09 6.12
N ASN A 18 -7.24 9.71 5.66
CA ASN A 18 -8.08 9.14 4.61
C ASN A 18 -7.30 8.90 3.31
N VAL A 19 -6.45 9.86 2.93
CA VAL A 19 -5.57 9.74 1.75
C VAL A 19 -4.55 8.62 1.93
N TYR A 20 -3.97 8.46 3.12
CA TYR A 20 -3.11 7.33 3.46
C TYR A 20 -3.85 5.99 3.34
N GLU A 21 -5.04 5.87 3.93
CA GLU A 21 -5.84 4.63 3.89
C GLU A 21 -6.24 4.24 2.47
N LEU A 22 -6.60 5.22 1.63
CA LEU A 22 -6.88 4.98 0.21
C LEU A 22 -5.63 4.57 -0.56
N GLY A 23 -4.47 5.16 -0.24
CA GLY A 23 -3.18 4.69 -0.77
C GLY A 23 -2.89 3.24 -0.35
N LYS A 24 -3.14 2.90 0.91
CA LYS A 24 -2.98 1.54 1.44
C LYS A 24 -3.91 0.54 0.76
N ALA A 25 -5.13 0.96 0.43
CA ALA A 25 -6.09 0.18 -0.35
C ALA A 25 -5.75 0.07 -1.85
N LEU A 26 -4.60 0.61 -2.30
CA LEU A 26 -4.19 0.67 -3.71
C LEU A 26 -5.20 1.39 -4.61
N THR A 27 -5.97 2.34 -4.05
CA THR A 27 -6.91 3.14 -4.82
C THR A 27 -6.14 3.96 -5.88
N PRO A 28 -6.55 3.95 -7.15
CA PRO A 28 -5.95 4.81 -8.18
C PRO A 28 -5.99 6.28 -7.76
N VAL A 29 -4.90 7.01 -7.98
CA VAL A 29 -4.73 8.38 -7.46
C VAL A 29 -5.83 9.32 -7.97
N GLU A 30 -6.33 9.09 -9.18
CA GLU A 30 -7.42 9.87 -9.80
C GLU A 30 -8.77 9.65 -9.12
N GLN A 31 -8.94 8.52 -8.43
CA GLN A 31 -10.17 8.16 -7.72
C GLN A 31 -10.15 8.61 -6.26
N VAL A 32 -8.98 8.91 -5.69
CA VAL A 32 -8.84 9.32 -4.28
C VAL A 32 -9.74 10.51 -3.93
N PRO A 33 -9.78 11.63 -4.71
CA PRO A 33 -10.63 12.76 -4.39
C PRO A 33 -12.13 12.49 -4.54
N ILE A 34 -12.51 11.49 -5.36
CA ILE A 34 -13.90 11.05 -5.54
C ILE A 34 -14.35 10.24 -4.32
N MET A 35 -13.45 9.44 -3.75
CA MET A 35 -13.75 8.53 -2.65
C MET A 35 -13.90 9.22 -1.29
N ILE A 36 -13.43 10.47 -1.15
CA ILE A 36 -13.43 11.20 0.12
C ILE A 36 -14.66 12.11 0.28
N ASP A 37 -15.57 12.14 -0.70
CA ASP A 37 -16.82 12.93 -0.66
C ASP A 37 -16.59 14.41 -0.28
N LEU A 38 -15.55 15.01 -0.90
CA LEU A 38 -15.19 16.41 -0.71
C LEU A 38 -16.07 17.32 -1.58
N SER A 39 -16.15 18.60 -1.20
CA SER A 39 -16.71 19.63 -2.10
C SER A 39 -15.93 19.71 -3.42
N ASP A 40 -16.54 20.24 -4.49
CA ASP A 40 -15.88 20.33 -5.80
C ASP A 40 -14.55 21.12 -5.76
N GLU A 41 -14.49 22.17 -4.94
CA GLU A 41 -13.30 22.99 -4.72
C GLU A 41 -12.21 22.20 -4.01
N GLU A 42 -12.54 21.56 -2.89
CA GLU A 42 -11.61 20.73 -2.12
C GLU A 42 -11.13 19.51 -2.92
N SER A 43 -12.02 18.89 -3.69
CA SER A 43 -11.68 17.78 -4.59
C SER A 43 -10.67 18.23 -5.66
N SER A 44 -10.88 19.41 -6.24
CA SER A 44 -9.96 19.99 -7.24
C SER A 44 -8.60 20.36 -6.64
N ALA A 45 -8.59 20.93 -5.44
CA ALA A 45 -7.36 21.23 -4.70
C ALA A 45 -6.60 19.95 -4.32
N LEU A 46 -7.29 18.91 -3.82
CA LEU A 46 -6.67 17.63 -3.49
C LEU A 46 -6.08 16.94 -4.74
N LYS A 47 -6.72 17.06 -5.91
CA LYS A 47 -6.15 16.56 -7.18
C LYS A 47 -4.80 17.19 -7.48
N LEU A 48 -4.66 18.50 -7.27
CA LEU A 48 -3.40 19.23 -7.47
C LEU A 48 -2.36 18.79 -6.42
N GLU A 49 -2.75 18.72 -5.15
CA GLU A 49 -1.90 18.24 -4.05
C GLU A 49 -1.32 16.85 -4.33
N LEU A 50 -2.12 15.92 -4.85
CA LEU A 50 -1.69 14.56 -5.19
C LEU A 50 -0.75 14.49 -6.40
N GLN A 51 -0.66 15.56 -7.20
CA GLN A 51 0.34 15.67 -8.28
C GLN A 51 1.64 16.29 -7.77
N GLU A 52 1.61 17.06 -6.68
CA GLU A 52 2.78 17.77 -6.19
C GLU A 52 3.70 16.90 -5.32
N PRO A 53 4.98 16.68 -5.72
CA PRO A 53 5.88 15.76 -5.01
C PRO A 53 6.12 16.12 -3.54
N CYS A 54 6.10 17.40 -3.22
CA CYS A 54 6.36 17.89 -1.87
C CYS A 54 5.10 17.94 -0.99
N SER A 55 3.92 17.71 -1.56
CA SER A 55 2.64 17.78 -0.84
C SER A 55 2.60 16.76 0.30
N PRO A 56 2.12 17.17 1.50
CA PRO A 56 1.82 16.25 2.58
C PRO A 56 0.83 15.15 2.17
N TYR A 57 -0.20 15.48 1.38
CA TYR A 57 -1.18 14.52 0.88
C TYR A 57 -0.55 13.49 -0.06
N ARG A 58 0.31 13.96 -0.99
CA ARG A 58 1.06 13.06 -1.87
C ARG A 58 1.96 12.11 -1.08
N LYS A 59 2.65 12.62 -0.06
CA LYS A 59 3.52 11.80 0.81
C LYS A 59 2.73 10.72 1.54
N GLN A 60 1.56 11.06 2.10
CA GLN A 60 0.69 10.10 2.79
C GLN A 60 0.15 9.02 1.86
N TYR A 61 -0.31 9.41 0.66
CA TYR A 61 -0.75 8.46 -0.36
C TYR A 61 0.37 7.49 -0.76
N MET A 62 1.58 8.02 -1.03
CA MET A 62 2.74 7.21 -1.40
C MET A 62 3.20 6.29 -0.26
N LEU A 63 3.11 6.75 0.98
CA LEU A 63 3.41 5.93 2.15
C LEU A 63 2.48 4.71 2.22
N GLY A 64 1.17 4.92 2.10
CA GLY A 64 0.18 3.83 2.07
C GLY A 64 0.48 2.81 0.96
N LEU A 65 0.76 3.28 -0.26
CA LEU A 65 1.15 2.42 -1.38
C LEU A 65 2.40 1.59 -1.08
N ALA A 66 3.44 2.23 -0.52
CA ALA A 66 4.72 1.59 -0.23
C ALA A 66 4.59 0.51 0.85
N GLU A 67 3.78 0.75 1.88
CA GLU A 67 3.50 -0.24 2.93
C GLU A 67 2.82 -1.47 2.35
N THR A 68 1.72 -1.29 1.61
CA THR A 68 1.01 -2.42 0.97
C THR A 68 1.91 -3.16 -0.02
N ALA A 69 2.73 -2.46 -0.81
CA ALA A 69 3.69 -3.10 -1.70
C ALA A 69 4.71 -3.98 -0.94
N ASN A 70 5.18 -3.51 0.22
CA ASN A 70 6.10 -4.27 1.06
C ASN A 70 5.41 -5.47 1.74
N GLU A 71 4.15 -5.34 2.16
CA GLU A 71 3.34 -6.43 2.68
C GLU A 71 3.14 -7.53 1.63
N LEU A 72 2.77 -7.16 0.40
CA LEU A 72 2.64 -8.08 -0.73
C LEU A 72 3.96 -8.79 -1.05
N ARG A 73 5.08 -8.05 -1.07
CA ARG A 73 6.42 -8.62 -1.26
C ARG A 73 6.74 -9.66 -0.20
N THR A 74 6.45 -9.36 1.06
CA THR A 74 6.72 -10.25 2.19
C THR A 74 5.86 -11.51 2.11
N SER A 75 4.58 -11.36 1.82
CA SER A 75 3.64 -12.48 1.61
C SER A 75 4.08 -13.38 0.45
N ASN A 76 4.49 -12.80 -0.68
CA ASN A 76 4.98 -13.56 -1.83
C ASN A 76 6.25 -14.37 -1.51
N ILE A 77 7.18 -13.80 -0.74
CA ILE A 77 8.39 -14.52 -0.29
C ILE A 77 8.00 -15.68 0.63
N ALA A 78 7.05 -15.47 1.55
CA ALA A 78 6.58 -16.52 2.44
C ALA A 78 5.94 -17.68 1.67
N LEU A 79 5.06 -17.38 0.70
CA LEU A 79 4.44 -18.37 -0.17
C LEU A 79 5.47 -19.15 -1.00
N ALA A 80 6.45 -18.45 -1.58
CA ALA A 80 7.51 -19.09 -2.36
C ALA A 80 8.37 -20.05 -1.51
N LYS A 81 8.61 -19.74 -0.23
CA LYS A 81 9.33 -20.64 0.70
C LYS A 81 8.53 -21.91 0.99
N VAL A 82 7.23 -21.78 1.25
CA VAL A 82 6.35 -22.94 1.52
C VAL A 82 6.23 -23.84 0.30
N GLY A 83 6.16 -23.27 -0.92
CA GLY A 83 6.11 -24.03 -2.17
C GLY A 83 7.47 -24.48 -2.70
N SER A 84 8.57 -24.28 -1.97
CA SER A 84 9.91 -24.55 -2.47
C SER A 84 10.20 -26.06 -2.58
N PRO A 85 11.04 -26.50 -3.55
CA PRO A 85 11.49 -27.89 -3.62
C PRO A 85 12.12 -28.39 -2.31
N GLY A 86 12.78 -27.50 -1.55
CA GLY A 86 13.34 -27.83 -0.23
C GLY A 86 12.26 -28.15 0.80
N ALA A 87 11.16 -27.38 0.84
CA ALA A 87 10.02 -27.67 1.71
C ALA A 87 9.34 -28.99 1.32
N TYR A 88 9.17 -29.25 0.01
CA TYR A 88 8.65 -30.52 -0.49
C TYR A 88 9.54 -31.70 -0.10
N HIS A 89 10.86 -31.56 -0.28
CA HIS A 89 11.82 -32.61 0.05
C HIS A 89 11.84 -32.94 1.55
N ALA A 90 11.77 -31.92 2.42
CA ALA A 90 11.68 -32.12 3.86
C ALA A 90 10.45 -32.95 4.24
N VAL A 91 9.26 -32.58 3.75
CA VAL A 91 8.02 -33.31 4.01
C VAL A 91 8.08 -34.74 3.46
N MET A 92 8.59 -34.94 2.24
CA MET A 92 8.70 -36.28 1.66
C MET A 92 9.71 -37.16 2.40
N SER A 93 10.79 -36.58 2.92
CA SER A 93 11.78 -37.30 3.75
C SER A 93 11.15 -37.76 5.07
N GLU A 94 10.43 -36.88 5.77
CA GLU A 94 9.71 -37.24 6.99
C GLU A 94 8.67 -38.33 6.74
N LEU A 95 7.89 -38.19 5.66
CA LEU A 95 6.86 -39.16 5.29
C LEU A 95 7.47 -40.53 4.95
N SER A 96 8.62 -40.54 4.27
CA SER A 96 9.38 -41.78 4.00
C SER A 96 9.87 -42.44 5.29
N GLN A 97 10.34 -41.66 6.28
CA GLN A 97 10.75 -42.20 7.57
C GLN A 97 9.57 -42.79 8.35
N ILE A 98 8.41 -42.15 8.34
CA ILE A 98 7.20 -42.67 9.00
C ILE A 98 6.80 -44.02 8.37
N ILE A 99 6.78 -44.11 7.04
CA ILE A 99 6.48 -45.37 6.33
C ILE A 99 7.50 -46.46 6.70
N ALA A 100 8.79 -46.12 6.71
CA ALA A 100 9.85 -47.07 7.05
C ALA A 100 9.74 -47.59 8.50
N ASN A 101 9.20 -46.81 9.43
CA ASN A 101 8.99 -47.21 10.82
C ASN A 101 7.68 -47.99 11.05
N LEU A 102 6.79 -48.05 10.05
CA LEU A 102 5.52 -48.79 10.09
C LEU A 102 5.60 -50.18 9.47
N GLY A 103 6.63 -50.46 8.68
CA GLY A 103 6.92 -51.79 8.09
C GLY A 103 7.91 -52.58 8.92
#